data_AF-A0A100YXA7-F1
#
_entry.id   AF-A0A100YXA7-F1
#
_cell.length_a   1.000
_cell.length_b   1.000
_cell.length_c   1.000
_cell.angle_alpha   90.00
_cell.angle_beta   90.00
_cell.angle_gamma   90.00
#
_symmetry.space_group_name_H-M   'P 1'
#
loop_
_entity.id
_entity.type
_entity.pdbx_description
1 polymer ?
#
loop_
_entity_poly.entity_id
_entity_poly.type
_entity_poly.pdbx_seq_one_letter_code
_entity_poly.pdbx_strand_id
1 'polypeptide(L)'
;MTSSLSVAEYPRHGAYSASVLDNNVTSNGMRNAVTMMPQLVTTAGMGSSYYQPALPRNLDIFSEVERGLGDSSIKDDQRLLARKLAASLKTSLLNNYRQMHMDLPYSELHLSVLDDSAVLIEWTYLNLRAGFSIERNVDDSSYYVLVRDMENGVSTIVPEYGPLNGKNVDAVAAKVVARISEKL
;
A
#
# COMPACT_ATOMS: atom_id res chain seq x y z
N MET A 1 8.74 -53.30 11.13
CA MET A 1 7.76 -53.56 10.04
C MET A 1 7.08 -52.23 9.77
N THR A 2 7.10 -51.57 8.60
CA THR A 2 6.92 -51.99 7.18
C THR A 2 5.51 -52.53 6.92
N SER A 3 4.66 -52.01 6.02
CA SER A 3 4.67 -50.80 5.16
C SER A 3 3.18 -50.40 4.84
N SER A 4 2.72 -49.59 3.86
CA SER A 4 3.30 -48.80 2.75
C SER A 4 2.24 -47.84 2.17
N LEU A 5 2.58 -46.58 1.86
CA LEU A 5 1.83 -45.64 0.99
C LEU A 5 2.86 -44.81 0.21
N SER A 6 3.21 -45.13 -1.04
CA SER A 6 2.47 -44.95 -2.31
C SER A 6 2.78 -43.59 -2.98
N VAL A 7 3.58 -43.63 -4.04
CA VAL A 7 3.97 -42.47 -4.86
C VAL A 7 2.85 -42.08 -5.83
N ALA A 8 2.70 -40.78 -6.10
CA ALA A 8 1.95 -40.25 -7.24
C ALA A 8 2.91 -39.46 -8.14
N GLU A 9 2.98 -39.81 -9.43
CA GLU A 9 3.87 -39.21 -10.41
C GLU A 9 3.16 -38.10 -11.21
N TYR A 10 3.86 -37.02 -11.54
CA TYR A 10 3.48 -36.02 -12.54
C TYR A 10 4.74 -35.59 -13.35
N PRO A 11 4.61 -35.12 -14.60
CA PRO A 11 5.45 -35.66 -15.67
C PRO A 11 6.65 -34.80 -16.06
N ARG A 12 7.64 -35.44 -16.70
CA ARG A 12 8.63 -34.75 -17.53
C ARG A 12 8.04 -34.43 -18.91
N HIS A 13 8.39 -33.27 -19.46
CA HIS A 13 8.57 -32.89 -20.88
C HIS A 13 8.39 -31.35 -20.99
N GLY A 14 9.09 -30.59 -21.82
CA GLY A 14 10.12 -30.94 -22.82
C GLY A 14 11.32 -29.99 -22.77
N ALA A 15 12.17 -30.02 -23.81
CA ALA A 15 13.45 -29.32 -23.84
C ALA A 15 13.35 -27.87 -24.35
N TYR A 16 14.18 -26.98 -23.80
CA TYR A 16 14.55 -25.73 -24.45
C TYR A 16 15.74 -25.97 -25.38
N SER A 17 15.52 -25.80 -26.69
CA SER A 17 16.54 -25.91 -27.72
C SER A 17 17.48 -24.70 -27.71
N ALA A 18 18.79 -24.93 -27.64
CA ALA A 18 19.77 -23.88 -27.87
C ALA A 18 19.81 -23.51 -29.37
N SER A 19 19.64 -22.22 -29.69
CA SER A 19 19.92 -21.67 -31.02
C SER A 19 21.26 -20.92 -30.98
N VAL A 20 22.24 -21.43 -31.71
CA VAL A 20 23.55 -20.77 -31.88
C VAL A 20 23.37 -19.47 -32.67
N LEU A 21 24.09 -18.43 -32.28
CA LEU A 21 24.53 -17.39 -33.21
C LEU A 21 25.97 -17.01 -32.87
N ASP A 22 26.79 -16.89 -33.91
CA ASP A 22 28.23 -17.06 -33.77
C ASP A 22 29.00 -15.81 -33.36
N ASN A 23 30.15 -16.13 -32.76
CA ASN A 23 31.31 -15.29 -32.50
C ASN A 23 31.50 -14.09 -33.45
N ASN A 24 31.93 -12.97 -32.85
CA ASN A 24 32.99 -12.18 -33.47
C ASN A 24 33.97 -11.70 -32.40
N VAL A 25 35.25 -12.07 -32.55
CA VAL A 25 36.30 -11.83 -31.54
C VAL A 25 37.26 -10.77 -32.05
N THR A 26 37.37 -9.67 -31.33
CA THR A 26 38.56 -8.81 -31.34
C THR A 26 38.92 -8.37 -29.92
N SER A 27 40.22 -8.31 -29.66
CA SER A 27 40.79 -8.07 -28.34
C SER A 27 40.91 -6.59 -28.02
N ASN A 28 40.66 -6.20 -26.75
CA ASN A 28 41.74 -5.73 -25.86
C ASN A 28 41.25 -5.32 -24.47
N GLY A 29 42.14 -5.51 -23.48
CA GLY A 29 42.48 -4.44 -22.52
C GLY A 29 41.45 -3.97 -21.49
N MET A 30 41.61 -4.51 -20.28
CA MET A 30 41.44 -3.82 -18.99
C MET A 30 40.02 -3.51 -18.45
N ARG A 31 39.92 -3.77 -17.15
CA ARG A 31 38.79 -3.57 -16.23
C ARG A 31 38.08 -2.22 -16.39
N ASN A 32 36.74 -2.26 -16.45
CA ASN A 32 35.91 -1.37 -15.64
C ASN A 32 34.54 -2.04 -15.36
N ALA A 33 34.15 -2.11 -14.09
CA ALA A 33 32.83 -2.61 -13.69
C ALA A 33 31.81 -1.47 -13.80
N VAL A 34 31.30 -1.23 -15.01
CA VAL A 34 30.26 -0.22 -15.23
C VAL A 34 28.92 -0.77 -14.73
N THR A 35 28.48 -0.31 -13.56
CA THR A 35 27.14 -0.55 -13.05
C THR A 35 26.10 -0.08 -14.08
N MET A 36 25.30 -1.01 -14.60
CA MET A 36 24.22 -0.68 -15.53
C MET A 36 23.11 0.08 -14.81
N MET A 37 23.21 1.41 -14.77
CA MET A 37 22.04 2.26 -14.55
C MET A 37 21.12 2.14 -15.78
N PRO A 38 19.81 1.90 -15.60
CA PRO A 38 18.87 1.95 -16.72
C PRO A 38 18.82 3.37 -17.28
N GLN A 39 19.13 3.54 -18.57
CA GLN A 39 19.08 4.86 -19.18
C GLN A 39 17.64 5.34 -19.32
N LEU A 40 17.38 6.61 -18.99
CA LEU A 40 16.13 7.26 -19.34
C LEU A 40 16.04 7.34 -20.88
N VAL A 41 15.08 6.61 -21.45
CA VAL A 41 14.71 6.75 -22.87
C VAL A 41 13.79 7.97 -22.98
N THR A 42 14.37 9.12 -23.30
CA THR A 42 13.67 10.40 -23.42
C THR A 42 12.87 10.50 -24.73
N THR A 43 11.83 9.69 -24.90
CA THR A 43 10.88 9.83 -26.02
C THR A 43 9.89 10.94 -25.71
N ALA A 44 9.91 12.02 -26.49
CA ALA A 44 9.02 13.15 -26.30
C ALA A 44 7.63 12.88 -26.89
N GLY A 45 6.58 13.11 -26.10
CA GLY A 45 5.18 13.17 -26.55
C GLY A 45 4.20 12.34 -25.73
N MET A 46 2.94 12.79 -25.74
CA MET A 46 1.75 12.08 -25.26
C MET A 46 1.66 11.75 -23.75
N GLY A 47 1.30 12.77 -22.96
CA GLY A 47 0.49 12.61 -21.75
C GLY A 47 1.23 12.23 -20.47
N SER A 48 1.17 13.12 -19.48
CA SER A 48 1.52 12.82 -18.08
C SER A 48 0.50 11.88 -17.44
N SER A 49 0.50 10.62 -17.87
CA SER A 49 -0.06 9.54 -17.06
C SER A 49 0.73 9.49 -15.75
N TYR A 50 0.05 9.74 -14.63
CA TYR A 50 0.66 9.57 -13.32
C TYR A 50 0.93 8.09 -13.12
N TYR A 51 2.17 7.69 -13.39
CA TYR A 51 2.65 6.32 -13.25
C TYR A 51 2.72 5.97 -11.75
N GLN A 52 1.56 5.78 -11.11
CA GLN A 52 1.47 5.18 -9.80
C GLN A 52 2.10 3.79 -9.91
N PRO A 53 3.23 3.52 -9.23
CA PRO A 53 3.75 2.17 -9.12
C PRO A 53 2.67 1.30 -8.52
N ALA A 54 2.33 0.21 -9.21
CA ALA A 54 1.43 -0.78 -8.66
C ALA A 54 2.02 -1.29 -7.34
N LEU A 55 1.26 -1.15 -6.26
CA LEU A 55 1.58 -1.81 -5.00
C LEU A 55 1.59 -3.34 -5.26
N PRO A 56 2.53 -4.12 -4.67
CA PRO A 56 2.44 -5.58 -4.73
C PRO A 56 1.12 -6.05 -4.10
N ARG A 57 0.65 -7.26 -4.46
CA ARG A 57 -0.76 -7.67 -4.23
C ARG A 57 -1.15 -7.78 -2.75
N ASN A 58 -0.18 -7.86 -1.84
CA ASN A 58 -0.32 -7.79 -0.38
C ASN A 58 -0.64 -6.38 0.17
N LEU A 59 -0.82 -5.40 -0.71
CA LEU A 59 -1.10 -3.99 -0.40
C LEU A 59 -2.38 -3.46 -1.08
N ASP A 60 -3.27 -4.34 -1.58
CA ASP A 60 -4.60 -3.96 -2.12
C ASP A 60 -5.65 -3.67 -1.03
N ILE A 61 -5.20 -3.01 0.04
CA ILE A 61 -5.98 -2.69 1.23
C ILE A 61 -7.11 -1.68 0.97
N PHE A 62 -7.16 -1.09 -0.23
CA PHE A 62 -8.10 -0.03 -0.61
C PHE A 62 -9.34 -0.56 -1.36
N SER A 63 -9.36 -1.84 -1.75
CA SER A 63 -10.38 -2.43 -2.62
C SER A 63 -11.80 -2.51 -2.00
N GLU A 64 -11.91 -2.44 -0.66
CA GLU A 64 -13.20 -2.25 0.02
C GLU A 64 -13.62 -0.78 0.00
N VAL A 65 -12.72 0.15 0.34
CA VAL A 65 -12.95 1.61 0.30
C VAL A 65 -13.41 2.08 -1.08
N GLU A 66 -12.73 1.67 -2.15
CA GLU A 66 -13.09 2.05 -3.53
C GLU A 66 -14.49 1.53 -3.93
N ARG A 67 -14.91 0.38 -3.38
CA ARG A 67 -16.23 -0.23 -3.60
C ARG A 67 -17.32 0.46 -2.78
N GLY A 68 -17.07 0.71 -1.50
CA GLY A 68 -18.00 1.36 -0.57
C GLY A 68 -18.34 2.79 -0.97
N LEU A 69 -17.39 3.52 -1.57
CA LEU A 69 -17.63 4.87 -2.10
C LEU A 69 -18.57 4.92 -3.33
N GLY A 70 -19.04 3.76 -3.81
CA GLY A 70 -20.14 3.64 -4.77
C GLY A 70 -21.54 3.78 -4.16
N ASP A 71 -21.68 3.78 -2.83
CA ASP A 71 -22.98 3.93 -2.16
C ASP A 71 -23.63 5.29 -2.48
N SER A 72 -24.93 5.30 -2.76
CA SER A 72 -25.70 6.47 -3.16
C SER A 72 -25.97 7.47 -2.03
N SER A 73 -25.91 7.04 -0.76
CA SER A 73 -26.11 7.87 0.43
C SER A 73 -24.96 8.84 0.70
N ILE A 74 -23.74 8.48 0.27
CA ILE A 74 -22.53 9.29 0.46
C ILE A 74 -22.58 10.50 -0.48
N LYS A 75 -22.34 11.71 0.03
CA LYS A 75 -22.28 12.93 -0.80
C LYS A 75 -20.99 13.03 -1.60
N ASP A 76 -21.00 13.79 -2.70
CA ASP A 76 -19.82 13.95 -3.56
C ASP A 76 -18.62 14.60 -2.84
N ASP A 77 -18.84 15.53 -1.91
CA ASP A 77 -17.76 16.11 -1.10
C ASP A 77 -17.12 15.06 -0.18
N GLN A 78 -17.94 14.17 0.42
CA GLN A 78 -17.48 13.04 1.23
C GLN A 78 -16.70 12.04 0.36
N ARG A 79 -17.23 11.70 -0.83
CA ARG A 79 -16.53 10.86 -1.83
C ARG A 79 -15.19 11.48 -2.24
N LEU A 80 -15.13 12.80 -2.43
CA LEU A 80 -13.92 13.52 -2.83
C LEU A 80 -12.86 13.50 -1.72
N LEU A 81 -13.23 13.79 -0.47
CA LEU A 81 -12.32 13.74 0.66
C LEU A 81 -11.83 12.30 0.92
N ALA A 82 -12.72 11.31 0.85
CA ALA A 82 -12.37 9.89 1.01
C ALA A 82 -11.44 9.37 -0.09
N ARG A 83 -11.70 9.72 -1.37
CA ARG A 83 -10.80 9.39 -2.49
C ARG A 83 -9.44 10.07 -2.35
N LYS A 84 -9.41 11.33 -1.89
CA LYS A 84 -8.13 12.01 -1.62
C LYS A 84 -7.37 11.31 -0.49
N LEU A 85 -8.02 11.04 0.65
CA LEU A 85 -7.44 10.29 1.78
C LEU A 85 -6.85 8.94 1.34
N ALA A 86 -7.61 8.14 0.58
CA ALA A 86 -7.14 6.86 0.06
C ALA A 86 -5.89 7.03 -0.82
N ALA A 87 -5.89 8.00 -1.74
CA ALA A 87 -4.75 8.30 -2.60
C ALA A 87 -3.51 8.79 -1.80
N SER A 88 -3.72 9.61 -0.77
CA SER A 88 -2.63 10.08 0.12
C SER A 88 -2.04 8.92 0.93
N LEU A 89 -2.88 8.08 1.56
CA LEU A 89 -2.45 6.87 2.29
C LEU A 89 -1.66 5.91 1.39
N LYS A 90 -2.20 5.63 0.18
CA LYS A 90 -1.56 4.80 -0.85
C LYS A 90 -0.16 5.31 -1.23
N THR A 91 -0.02 6.64 -1.34
CA THR A 91 1.24 7.31 -1.67
C THR A 91 2.24 7.25 -0.51
N SER A 92 1.78 7.48 0.71
CA SER A 92 2.61 7.39 1.92
C SER A 92 3.12 5.97 2.17
N LEU A 93 2.26 4.96 2.02
CA LEU A 93 2.64 3.54 2.11
C LEU A 93 3.71 3.16 1.08
N LEU A 94 3.50 3.52 -0.18
CA LEU A 94 4.45 3.27 -1.26
C LEU A 94 5.82 3.89 -0.99
N ASN A 95 5.84 5.14 -0.48
CA ASN A 95 7.08 5.82 -0.13
C ASN A 95 7.79 5.14 1.05
N ASN A 96 7.04 4.68 2.05
CA ASN A 96 7.59 3.97 3.20
C ASN A 96 8.18 2.59 2.82
N TYR A 97 7.42 1.78 2.06
CA TYR A 97 7.86 0.50 1.50
C TYR A 97 9.18 0.64 0.71
N ARG A 98 9.28 1.71 -0.11
CA ARG A 98 10.49 2.04 -0.89
C ARG A 98 11.71 2.44 -0.04
N GLN A 99 11.50 2.95 1.18
CA GLN A 99 12.57 3.39 2.07
C GLN A 99 13.04 2.26 3.01
N MET A 100 12.11 1.42 3.47
CA MET A 100 12.38 0.41 4.51
C MET A 100 12.51 -1.02 3.95
N HIS A 101 12.16 -1.25 2.67
CA HIS A 101 12.18 -2.57 2.02
C HIS A 101 11.35 -3.67 2.72
N MET A 102 10.37 -3.29 3.55
CA MET A 102 9.59 -4.23 4.35
C MET A 102 8.40 -4.78 3.58
N ASP A 103 8.49 -6.05 3.18
CA ASP A 103 7.42 -6.82 2.53
C ASP A 103 6.47 -7.43 3.57
N LEU A 104 5.83 -6.55 4.35
CA LEU A 104 4.89 -6.92 5.42
C LEU A 104 3.44 -6.88 4.91
N PRO A 105 2.58 -7.84 5.29
CA PRO A 105 1.17 -7.82 4.95
C PRO A 105 0.46 -6.74 5.78
N TYR A 106 -0.14 -5.76 5.12
CA TYR A 106 -0.98 -4.75 5.78
C TYR A 106 -2.43 -5.26 5.85
N SER A 107 -3.15 -4.89 6.90
CA SER A 107 -4.58 -5.12 7.03
C SER A 107 -5.37 -4.28 6.02
N GLU A 108 -6.52 -4.78 5.58
CA GLU A 108 -7.46 -4.03 4.74
C GLU A 108 -7.98 -2.77 5.46
N LEU A 109 -8.36 -1.75 4.68
CA LEU A 109 -9.10 -0.57 5.15
C LEU A 109 -10.58 -0.86 5.01
N HIS A 110 -11.31 -0.87 6.12
CA HIS A 110 -12.75 -1.07 6.10
C HIS A 110 -13.48 0.26 5.91
N LEU A 111 -14.61 0.24 5.18
CA LEU A 111 -15.49 1.40 5.01
C LEU A 111 -16.88 1.07 5.53
N SER A 112 -17.38 1.92 6.44
CA SER A 112 -18.76 1.90 6.92
C SER A 112 -19.42 3.26 6.70
N VAL A 113 -20.73 3.25 6.51
CA VAL A 113 -21.59 4.45 6.55
C VAL A 113 -22.38 4.36 7.85
N LEU A 114 -22.31 5.40 8.67
CA LEU A 114 -22.97 5.45 9.99
C LEU A 114 -24.44 5.92 9.86
N ASP A 115 -25.22 5.83 10.94
CA ASP A 115 -26.66 6.17 10.94
C ASP A 115 -26.94 7.65 10.60
N ASP A 116 -26.00 8.54 10.90
CA ASP A 116 -26.00 9.96 10.51
C ASP A 116 -25.47 10.21 9.09
N SER A 117 -25.03 9.16 8.38
CA SER A 117 -24.36 9.17 7.08
C SER A 117 -23.00 9.88 7.05
N ALA A 118 -22.27 9.91 8.19
CA ALA A 118 -20.82 10.01 8.17
C ALA A 118 -20.22 8.75 7.50
N VAL A 119 -19.12 8.91 6.77
CA VAL A 119 -18.34 7.79 6.23
C VAL A 119 -17.16 7.54 7.14
N LEU A 120 -17.16 6.41 7.83
CA LEU A 120 -16.08 5.98 8.69
C LEU A 120 -15.19 4.97 7.95
N ILE A 121 -13.96 5.39 7.66
CA ILE A 121 -12.90 4.50 7.14
C ILE A 121 -12.01 4.10 8.32
N GLU A 122 -11.78 2.81 8.52
CA GLU A 122 -11.00 2.27 9.64
C GLU A 122 -9.83 1.40 9.18
N TRP A 123 -8.74 1.42 9.95
CA TRP A 123 -7.55 0.61 9.73
C TRP A 123 -7.08 0.01 11.06
N THR A 124 -7.08 -1.31 11.20
CA THR A 124 -6.63 -1.99 12.43
C THR A 124 -5.43 -2.86 12.13
N TYR A 125 -4.25 -2.42 12.57
CA TYR A 125 -2.97 -3.04 12.26
C TYR A 125 -2.15 -3.31 13.53
N LEU A 126 -1.87 -4.59 13.81
CA LEU A 126 -1.18 -5.07 15.02
C LEU A 126 -1.78 -4.47 16.32
N ASN A 127 -1.12 -3.49 16.93
CA ASN A 127 -1.52 -2.79 18.15
C ASN A 127 -2.02 -1.36 17.91
N LEU A 128 -2.17 -0.95 16.65
CA LEU A 128 -2.64 0.37 16.22
C LEU A 128 -4.03 0.25 15.57
N ARG A 129 -4.94 1.16 15.90
CA ARG A 129 -6.18 1.40 15.14
C ARG A 129 -6.27 2.87 14.75
N ALA A 130 -6.28 3.14 13.46
CA ALA A 130 -6.58 4.46 12.92
C ALA A 130 -8.01 4.49 12.37
N GLY A 131 -8.63 5.66 12.38
CA GLY A 131 -9.92 5.85 11.75
C GLY A 131 -10.14 7.29 11.32
N PHE A 132 -11.02 7.46 10.33
CA PHE A 132 -11.28 8.71 9.65
C PHE A 132 -12.79 8.88 9.50
N SER A 133 -13.39 9.81 10.25
CA SER A 133 -14.82 10.13 10.14
C SER A 133 -15.01 11.29 9.17
N ILE A 134 -15.66 11.00 8.05
CA ILE A 134 -15.92 11.95 6.97
C ILE A 134 -17.40 12.33 7.03
N GLU A 135 -17.66 13.38 7.79
CA GLU A 135 -18.96 13.92 8.14
C GLU A 135 -19.74 14.47 6.95
N ARG A 136 -21.06 14.62 7.10
CA ARG A 136 -21.95 15.25 6.10
C ARG A 136 -21.56 16.70 5.73
N ASN A 137 -20.79 17.36 6.59
CA ASN A 137 -20.05 18.59 6.33
C ASN A 137 -18.54 18.28 6.44
N VAL A 138 -17.81 18.38 5.33
CA VAL A 138 -16.42 17.91 5.26
C VAL A 138 -15.40 18.76 6.03
N ASP A 139 -15.77 19.95 6.50
CA ASP A 139 -14.92 20.74 7.41
C ASP A 139 -15.03 20.30 8.88
N ASP A 140 -16.11 19.60 9.28
CA ASP A 140 -16.30 19.02 10.63
C ASP A 140 -15.66 17.61 10.76
N SER A 141 -15.07 17.11 9.66
CA SER A 141 -14.49 15.77 9.59
C SER A 141 -13.23 15.62 10.44
N SER A 142 -12.95 14.40 10.89
CA SER A 142 -11.91 14.12 11.89
C SER A 142 -11.14 12.83 11.61
N TYR A 143 -9.96 12.70 12.24
CA TYR A 143 -9.21 11.46 12.32
C TYR A 143 -8.88 11.12 13.77
N TYR A 144 -8.64 9.83 14.01
CA TYR A 144 -8.09 9.32 15.25
C TYR A 144 -6.99 8.29 15.00
N VAL A 145 -6.06 8.15 15.94
CA VAL A 145 -5.12 7.03 16.04
C VAL A 145 -5.07 6.56 17.48
N LEU A 146 -5.36 5.28 17.71
CA LEU A 146 -5.22 4.62 19.00
C LEU A 146 -4.02 3.66 18.92
N VAL A 147 -3.00 3.90 19.74
CA VAL A 147 -1.88 2.96 19.91
C VAL A 147 -2.05 2.25 21.24
N ARG A 148 -2.16 0.92 21.24
CA ARG A 148 -2.03 0.10 22.44
C ARG A 148 -0.56 -0.19 22.70
N ASP A 149 0.05 0.53 23.63
CA ASP A 149 1.37 0.17 24.12
C ASP A 149 1.28 -0.90 25.22
N MET A 150 2.31 -1.75 25.30
CA MET A 150 2.37 -2.88 26.24
C MET A 150 3.69 -2.85 27.00
N GLU A 151 3.81 -1.86 27.88
CA GLU A 151 4.99 -1.67 28.72
C GLU A 151 4.81 -2.41 30.06
N ASN A 152 5.80 -3.22 30.45
CA ASN A 152 5.81 -3.97 31.72
C ASN A 152 4.54 -4.83 32.00
N GLY A 153 3.85 -5.27 30.94
CA GLY A 153 2.60 -6.04 31.03
C GLY A 153 1.33 -5.21 31.23
N VAL A 154 1.42 -3.87 31.26
CA VAL A 154 0.28 -2.96 31.31
C VAL A 154 -0.08 -2.49 29.90
N SER A 155 -1.34 -2.69 29.52
CA SER A 155 -1.89 -2.27 28.21
C SER A 155 -2.42 -0.83 28.30
N THR A 156 -1.63 0.15 27.88
CA THR A 156 -2.02 1.57 27.84
C THR A 156 -2.50 1.94 26.44
N ILE A 157 -3.65 2.63 26.33
CA ILE A 157 -4.08 3.24 25.06
C ILE A 157 -3.57 4.68 25.03
N VAL A 158 -2.75 5.01 24.03
CA VAL A 158 -2.34 6.38 23.71
C VAL A 158 -3.21 6.87 22.54
N PRO A 159 -4.21 7.72 22.79
CA PRO A 159 -5.06 8.27 21.75
C PRO A 159 -4.49 9.56 21.16
N GLU A 160 -4.64 9.71 19.86
CA GLU A 160 -4.43 10.96 19.13
C GLU A 160 -5.68 11.27 18.32
N TYR A 161 -6.07 12.55 18.26
CA TYR A 161 -7.22 13.05 17.50
C TYR A 161 -6.88 14.34 16.77
N GLY A 162 -7.58 14.63 15.68
CA GLY A 162 -7.54 15.94 15.05
C GLY A 162 -8.54 16.12 13.91
N PRO A 163 -8.66 17.34 13.36
CA PRO A 163 -9.50 17.60 12.20
C PRO A 163 -8.91 16.93 10.95
N LEU A 164 -9.76 16.54 10.02
CA LEU A 164 -9.44 15.97 8.72
C LEU A 164 -10.21 16.73 7.65
N ASN A 165 -9.52 17.36 6.70
CA ASN A 165 -10.16 18.04 5.56
C ASN A 165 -9.21 18.13 4.37
N GLY A 166 -9.70 18.66 3.25
CA GLY A 166 -8.94 18.73 2.00
C GLY A 166 -7.59 19.47 2.08
N LYS A 167 -7.38 20.32 3.10
CA LYS A 167 -6.16 21.11 3.32
C LYS A 167 -5.07 20.34 4.08
N ASN A 168 -5.43 19.38 4.93
CA ASN A 168 -4.47 18.67 5.80
C ASN A 168 -4.40 17.14 5.59
N VAL A 169 -5.33 16.56 4.83
CA VAL A 169 -5.43 15.10 4.59
C VAL A 169 -4.12 14.44 4.16
N ASP A 170 -3.28 15.11 3.35
CA ASP A 170 -1.98 14.57 2.91
C ASP A 170 -0.99 14.43 4.08
N ALA A 171 -0.99 15.39 5.01
CA ALA A 171 -0.16 15.36 6.20
C ALA A 171 -0.71 14.36 7.25
N VAL A 172 -2.03 14.25 7.39
CA VAL A 172 -2.68 13.25 8.25
C VAL A 172 -2.36 11.83 7.76
N ALA A 173 -2.53 11.56 6.46
CA ALA A 173 -2.21 10.25 5.87
C ALA A 173 -0.73 9.87 6.04
N ALA A 174 0.19 10.82 5.80
CA ALA A 174 1.62 10.60 6.03
C ALA A 174 1.94 10.30 7.51
N LYS A 175 1.29 11.01 8.44
CA LYS A 175 1.46 10.82 9.88
C LYS A 175 0.94 9.45 10.35
N VAL A 176 -0.24 9.03 9.89
CA VAL A 176 -0.81 7.71 10.21
C VAL A 176 0.08 6.58 9.72
N VAL A 177 0.56 6.65 8.46
CA VAL A 177 1.48 5.64 7.91
C VAL A 177 2.81 5.62 8.66
N ALA A 178 3.40 6.79 8.98
CA ALA A 178 4.62 6.84 9.80
C ALA A 178 4.41 6.16 11.17
N ARG A 179 3.28 6.41 11.83
CA ARG A 179 2.95 5.82 13.13
C ARG A 179 2.72 4.31 13.10
N ILE A 180 2.30 3.76 11.95
CA ILE A 180 2.28 2.31 11.69
C ILE A 180 3.71 1.78 11.55
N SER A 181 4.57 2.44 10.78
CA SER A 181 5.96 2.02 10.58
C SER A 181 6.84 2.11 11.84
N GLU A 182 6.48 2.97 12.80
CA GLU A 182 7.10 3.02 14.14
C GLU A 182 6.74 1.80 15.03
N LYS A 183 5.86 0.90 14.56
CA LYS A 183 5.43 -0.32 15.27
C LYS A 183 5.72 -1.60 14.45
N LEU A 184 6.70 -1.53 13.55
CA LEU A 184 7.28 -2.62 12.75
C LEU A 184 8.68 -2.99 13.24
#